data_AF-A0A0B6Z0P5-F1
#
_entry.id   AF-A0A0B6Z0P5-F1
#
_cell.length_a   1.000
_cell.length_b   1.000
_cell.length_c   1.000
_cell.angle_alpha   90.00
_cell.angle_beta   90.00
_cell.angle_gamma   90.00
#
_symmetry.space_group_name_H-M   'P 1'
#
loop_
_entity.id
_entity.type
_entity.pdbx_description
1 polymer ?
#
loop_
_entity_poly.entity_id
_entity_poly.type
_entity_poly.pdbx_seq_one_letter_code
_entity_poly.pdbx_strand_id
1 'polypeptide(L)'
;MLLNIVVSVEAHIGFDFPFLLHNLDPTGIIGGSPKHDMHHQKPLTNFQPFFNHFDKMFGSFCPPMSAGGKKSKALLDYEKKAKDCKKNM
;
A
#
# COMPACT_ATOMS: atom_id res chain seq x y z
N MET A 1 19.08 -5.60 11.73
CA MET A 1 19.72 -4.53 10.94
C MET A 1 19.48 -4.72 9.45
N LEU A 2 19.92 -5.83 8.84
CA LEU A 2 19.79 -6.06 7.39
C LEU A 2 18.33 -6.04 6.89
N LEU A 3 17.41 -6.74 7.57
CA LEU A 3 15.99 -6.77 7.18
C LEU A 3 15.39 -5.37 7.11
N ASN A 4 15.62 -4.53 8.13
CA ASN A 4 15.13 -3.15 8.17
C ASN A 4 15.68 -2.32 7.01
N ILE A 5 16.96 -2.50 6.66
CA ILE A 5 17.57 -1.80 5.52
C ILE A 5 16.90 -2.27 4.22
N VAL A 6 16.73 -3.58 4.03
CA VAL A 6 16.14 -4.14 2.81
C VAL A 6 14.71 -3.62 2.60
N VAL A 7 13.84 -3.72 3.61
CA VAL A 7 12.46 -3.23 3.48
C VAL A 7 12.38 -1.71 3.36
N SER A 8 13.33 -0.98 3.95
CA SER A 8 13.41 0.47 3.81
C SER A 8 13.81 0.88 2.39
N VAL A 9 14.79 0.22 1.80
CA VAL A 9 15.20 0.44 0.41
C VAL A 9 14.04 0.05 -0.51
N GLU A 10 13.49 -1.15 -0.35
CA GLU A 10 12.39 -1.64 -1.20
C GLU A 10 11.18 -0.70 -1.20
N ALA A 11 10.81 -0.13 -0.05
CA ALA A 11 9.68 0.81 0.03
C ALA A 11 9.92 2.15 -0.69
N HIS A 12 11.17 2.51 -0.98
CA HIS A 12 11.53 3.84 -1.50
C HIS A 12 12.26 3.83 -2.84
N ILE A 13 12.64 2.67 -3.38
CA ILE A 13 13.30 2.59 -4.70
C ILE A 13 12.35 2.94 -5.86
N GLY A 14 11.04 2.97 -5.65
CA GLY A 14 10.06 3.32 -6.68
C GLY A 14 9.81 2.24 -7.74
N PHE A 15 10.48 1.09 -7.64
CA PHE A 15 10.32 -0.04 -8.54
C PHE A 15 9.42 -1.12 -7.94
N ASP A 16 8.69 -1.81 -8.81
CA ASP A 16 7.80 -2.93 -8.49
C ASP A 16 8.22 -4.16 -9.32
N PHE A 17 9.37 -4.75 -8.97
CA PHE A 17 9.86 -5.96 -9.62
C PHE A 17 9.15 -7.21 -9.08
N PRO A 18 8.94 -8.26 -9.90
CA PRO A 18 8.21 -9.46 -9.49
C PRO A 18 8.88 -10.25 -8.35
N PHE A 19 10.16 -9.99 -8.08
CA PHE A 19 10.96 -10.67 -7.04
C PHE A 19 11.16 -9.82 -5.77
N LEU A 20 10.50 -8.67 -5.64
CA LEU A 20 10.52 -7.88 -4.41
C LEU A 20 9.74 -8.58 -3.29
N LEU A 21 10.11 -8.33 -2.03
CA LEU A 21 9.58 -9.06 -0.88
C LEU A 21 8.05 -8.98 -0.79
N HIS A 22 7.46 -7.82 -1.09
CA HIS A 22 6.00 -7.68 -1.09
C HIS A 22 5.28 -8.50 -2.17
N ASN A 23 5.95 -8.83 -3.29
CA ASN A 23 5.40 -9.69 -4.34
C ASN A 23 5.61 -11.18 -4.05
N LEU A 24 6.62 -11.51 -3.24
CA LEU A 24 6.88 -12.88 -2.77
C LEU A 24 6.07 -13.24 -1.53
N ASP A 25 5.55 -12.25 -0.81
CA ASP A 25 4.76 -12.44 0.41
C ASP A 25 3.32 -12.89 0.11
N PRO A 26 2.95 -14.16 0.37
CA PRO A 26 1.60 -14.66 0.09
C PRO A 26 0.55 -14.09 1.05
N THR A 27 0.96 -13.45 2.15
CA THR A 27 0.05 -12.92 3.17
C THR A 27 -0.35 -11.47 2.91
N GLY A 28 0.40 -10.77 2.06
CA GLY A 28 0.25 -9.33 1.82
C GLY A 28 0.42 -8.48 3.08
N ILE A 29 1.26 -8.92 4.02
CA ILE A 29 1.67 -8.17 5.20
C ILE A 29 2.72 -7.13 4.83
N ILE A 30 3.63 -7.44 3.90
CA ILE A 30 4.64 -6.51 3.41
C ILE A 30 4.02 -5.59 2.36
N GLY A 31 4.20 -4.27 2.52
CA GLY A 31 3.60 -3.26 1.64
C GLY A 31 4.45 -2.89 0.43
N GLY A 32 5.78 -2.89 0.56
CA GLY A 32 6.71 -2.52 -0.51
C GLY A 32 6.52 -1.09 -1.02
N SER A 33 7.16 -0.80 -2.17
CA SER A 33 7.06 0.51 -2.83
C SER A 33 5.64 0.91 -3.20
N PRO A 34 4.77 0.03 -3.75
CA PRO A 34 3.42 0.41 -4.18
C PRO A 34 2.55 0.93 -3.03
N LYS A 35 2.67 0.35 -1.84
CA LYS A 35 1.90 0.78 -0.66
C LYS A 35 2.40 2.11 -0.11
N HIS A 36 3.71 2.29 -0.06
CA HIS A 36 4.32 3.53 0.40
C HIS A 36 4.03 4.69 -0.56
N ASP A 37 4.05 4.45 -1.87
CA ASP A 37 3.61 5.43 -2.87
C ASP A 37 2.13 5.81 -2.66
N MET A 38 1.27 4.85 -2.33
CA MET A 38 -0.13 5.14 -2.02
C MET A 38 -0.31 6.01 -0.77
N HIS A 39 0.57 5.91 0.23
CA HIS A 39 0.58 6.83 1.36
C HIS A 39 0.88 8.26 0.90
N HIS A 40 1.86 8.47 0.01
CA HIS A 40 2.15 9.81 -0.55
C HIS A 40 0.96 10.38 -1.34
N GLN A 41 0.25 9.54 -2.10
CA GLN A 41 -0.95 9.96 -2.84
C GLN A 41 -2.16 10.22 -1.93
N LYS A 42 -2.27 9.50 -0.80
CA LYS A 42 -3.39 9.55 0.16
C LYS A 42 -2.84 9.56 1.60
N PRO A 43 -2.36 10.71 2.11
CA PRO A 43 -1.59 10.79 3.37
C PRO A 43 -2.30 10.32 4.64
N LEU A 44 -3.64 10.25 4.63
CA LEU A 44 -4.45 9.77 5.74
C LEU A 44 -4.68 8.26 5.73
N THR A 45 -3.84 7.53 5.00
CA THR A 45 -3.92 6.08 4.84
C THR A 45 -2.53 5.47 4.94
N ASN A 46 -2.45 4.15 5.15
CA ASN A 46 -1.22 3.39 5.00
C ASN A 46 -0.06 3.91 5.90
N PHE A 47 -0.32 4.16 7.18
CA PHE A 47 0.63 4.79 8.10
C PHE A 47 1.85 3.93 8.44
N GLN A 48 1.75 2.60 8.39
CA GLN A 48 2.92 1.78 8.64
C GLN A 48 3.95 1.93 7.50
N PRO A 49 5.25 2.11 7.79
CA PRO A 49 6.22 2.38 6.72
C PRO A 49 6.43 1.18 5.79
N PHE A 50 6.40 -0.06 6.32
CA PHE A 50 6.78 -1.27 5.57
C PHE A 50 5.70 -2.34 5.55
N PHE A 51 4.81 -2.35 6.54
CA PHE A 51 3.82 -3.41 6.72
C PHE A 51 2.39 -2.89 6.55
N ASN A 52 1.43 -3.82 6.54
CA ASN A 52 0.01 -3.53 6.38
C ASN A 52 -0.85 -3.94 7.58
N HIS A 53 -0.29 -4.66 8.55
CA HIS A 53 -1.10 -5.35 9.57
C HIS A 53 -1.89 -4.39 10.46
N PHE A 54 -1.27 -3.31 10.95
CA PHE A 54 -1.98 -2.31 11.74
C PHE A 54 -2.89 -1.45 10.87
N ASP A 55 -2.50 -1.15 9.64
CA ASP A 55 -3.38 -0.42 8.73
C ASP A 55 -4.67 -1.20 8.43
N LYS A 56 -4.57 -2.53 8.26
CA LYS A 56 -5.74 -3.41 8.10
C LYS A 56 -6.54 -3.52 9.39
N MET A 57 -5.88 -3.64 10.55
CA MET A 57 -6.53 -3.77 11.86
C MET A 57 -7.33 -2.51 12.26
N PHE A 58 -6.78 -1.33 12.00
CA PHE A 58 -7.39 -0.05 12.41
C PHE A 58 -8.12 0.67 11.27
N GLY A 59 -8.24 0.05 10.09
CA GLY A 59 -9.04 0.57 8.98
C GLY A 59 -8.41 1.72 8.20
N SER A 60 -7.11 1.99 8.37
CA SER A 60 -6.34 2.96 7.56
C SER A 60 -5.74 2.35 6.28
N PHE A 61 -5.97 1.07 6.01
CA PHE A 61 -5.47 0.40 4.81
C PHE A 61 -6.12 0.96 3.53
N CYS A 62 -5.26 1.43 2.61
CA CYS A 62 -5.62 1.75 1.24
C CYS A 62 -4.93 0.74 0.29
N PRO A 63 -5.67 0.05 -0.59
CA PRO A 63 -5.07 -0.87 -1.56
C PRO A 63 -4.02 -0.17 -2.44
N PRO A 64 -2.88 -0.82 -2.74
CA PRO A 64 -1.86 -0.21 -3.58
C PRO A 64 -2.33 -0.10 -5.03
N MET A 65 -1.69 0.83 -5.75
CA MET A 65 -1.76 0.95 -7.20
C MET A 65 -0.61 0.15 -7.80
N SER A 66 -0.88 -0.62 -8.84
CA SER A 66 0.16 -1.39 -9.52
C SER A 66 1.04 -0.48 -10.39
N ALA A 67 2.22 -0.98 -10.76
CA ALA A 67 3.13 -0.31 -11.68
C ALA A 67 2.43 0.28 -12.92
N GLY A 68 2.89 1.46 -13.35
CA GLY A 68 2.33 2.18 -14.50
C GLY A 68 0.96 2.81 -14.23
N GLY A 69 0.60 3.03 -12.97
CA GLY A 69 -0.63 3.72 -12.60
C GLY A 69 -1.90 2.88 -12.68
N LYS A 70 -1.77 1.55 -12.81
CA LYS A 70 -2.92 0.65 -12.98
C LYS A 70 -3.63 0.46 -11.64
N LYS A 71 -4.88 0.92 -11.58
CA LYS A 71 -5.73 0.73 -10.41
C LYS A 71 -6.28 -0.68 -10.37
N SER A 72 -6.03 -1.38 -9.27
CA SER A 72 -6.67 -2.67 -8.98
C SER A 72 -8.17 -2.47 -8.74
N LYS A 73 -8.95 -3.55 -8.92
CA LYS A 73 -10.38 -3.54 -8.55
C LYS A 73 -10.59 -3.11 -7.08
N ALA A 74 -9.73 -3.59 -6.18
CA ALA A 74 -9.77 -3.22 -4.77
C ALA A 74 -9.58 -1.71 -4.55
N LEU A 75 -8.64 -1.08 -5.26
CA LEU A 75 -8.42 0.37 -5.16
C LEU A 75 -9.62 1.16 -5.71
N LEU A 76 -10.22 0.71 -6.82
CA LEU A 76 -11.41 1.34 -7.39
C LEU A 76 -12.61 1.25 -6.43
N ASP A 77 -12.84 0.07 -5.84
CA ASP A 77 -13.90 -0.16 -4.86
C ASP A 77 -13.69 0.69 -3.60
N TYR A 78 -12.44 0.79 -3.13
CA TYR A 78 -12.05 1.68 -2.02
C TYR A 78 -12.38 3.15 -2.33
N GLU A 79 -11.97 3.66 -3.48
CA GLU A 79 -12.21 5.05 -3.88
C GLU A 79 -13.71 5.35 -4.04
N LYS A 80 -14.48 4.40 -4.57
CA LYS A 80 -15.94 4.51 -4.66
C LYS A 80 -16.56 4.63 -3.26
N LYS A 81 -16.22 3.72 -2.34
CA LYS A 81 -16.72 3.76 -0.94
C LYS A 81 -16.38 5.08 -0.25
N ALA A 82 -15.16 5.59 -0.43
CA ALA A 82 -14.75 6.86 0.15
C ALA A 82 -15.57 8.04 -0.38
N LYS A 83 -15.86 8.07 -1.69
CA LYS A 83 -16.74 9.08 -2.30
C LYS A 83 -18.17 9.00 -1.78
N ASP A 84 -18.73 7.79 -1.69
CA ASP A 84 -20.08 7.57 -1.20
C ASP A 84 -20.22 8.00 0.27
N CYS A 85 -19.22 7.70 1.11
CA CYS A 85 -19.19 8.16 2.50
C CYS A 85 -19.21 9.69 2.59
N LYS A 86 -18.40 10.37 1.78
CA LYS A 86 -18.35 11.84 1.73
C LYS A 86 -19.65 12.46 1.24
N LYS A 87 -20.39 11.78 0.36
CA LYS A 87 -21.68 12.26 -0.15
C LYS A 87 -22.80 12.19 0.90
N ASN A 88 -22.69 11.26 1.84
CA ASN A 88 -23.70 11.01 2.87
C ASN A 88 -23.42 11.73 4.20
N MET A 89 -22.47 12.67 4.21
CA MET A 89 -22.06 13.48 5.35
C MET A 89 -22.42 14.94 5.10
#